data_AF-A0A7H8W8S6-F1
#
_entry.id   AF-A0A7H8W8S6-F1
#
_cell.length_a   1.000
_cell.length_b   1.000
_cell.length_c   1.000
_cell.angle_alpha   90.00
_cell.angle_beta   90.00
_cell.angle_gamma   90.00
#
_symmetry.space_group_name_H-M   'P 1'
#
loop_
_entity.id
_entity.type
_entity.pdbx_description
1 polymer ?
#
loop_
_entity_poly.entity_id
_entity_poly.type
_entity_poly.pdbx_seq_one_letter_code
_entity_poly.pdbx_strand_id
1 'polypeptide(L)' 'MPISNQRSLGIQKNKLLRYKLIKELYQKHKTEDIPTTVVWRKYIYPIYPISRTTLYEILCTPITIELKKIEELSQRAAS' A
#
# COMPACT_ATOMS: atom_id res chain seq x y z
N MET A 1 19.33 16.51 14.03
CA MET A 1 18.20 16.37 13.08
C MET A 1 16.93 16.11 13.88
N PRO A 2 15.77 16.71 13.54
CA PRO A 2 14.58 16.48 14.33
C PRO A 2 14.08 15.06 14.04
N ILE A 3 13.85 14.30 15.10
CA ILE A 3 13.37 12.91 15.14
C ILE A 3 12.04 12.74 14.34
N SER A 4 11.37 13.85 14.00
CA SER A 4 10.16 13.91 13.18
C SER A 4 10.30 13.26 11.81
N ASN A 5 11.46 13.40 11.15
CA ASN A 5 11.61 12.99 9.74
C ASN A 5 11.79 11.48 9.59
N GLN A 6 12.47 10.83 10.53
CA GLN A 6 12.69 9.38 10.44
C GLN A 6 11.43 8.60 10.84
N ARG A 7 10.70 9.09 11.85
CA ARG A 7 9.41 8.51 12.25
C ARG A 7 8.36 8.66 11.15
N SER A 8 8.30 9.80 10.47
CA SER A 8 7.35 10.02 9.36
C SER A 8 7.64 9.09 8.18
N LEU A 9 8.91 8.91 7.81
CA LEU A 9 9.33 7.94 6.78
C LEU A 9 8.95 6.50 7.16
N GLY A 10 9.15 6.11 8.43
CA GLY A 10 8.75 4.79 8.92
C GLY A 10 7.23 4.55 8.82
N ILE A 11 6.42 5.56 9.17
CA ILE A 11 4.96 5.49 9.05
C ILE A 11 4.54 5.36 7.58
N GLN A 12 5.15 6.14 6.69
CA GLN A 12 4.88 6.06 5.24
C GLN A 12 5.27 4.69 4.67
N LYS A 13 6.45 4.16 5.05
CA LYS A 13 6.88 2.80 4.66
C LYS A 13 5.85 1.75 5.09
N ASN A 14 5.42 1.78 6.35
CA ASN A 14 4.44 0.82 6.86
C ASN A 14 3.06 0.95 6.19
N LYS A 15 2.66 2.16 5.80
CA LYS A 15 1.45 2.39 4.98
C LYS A 15 1.61 1.71 3.61
N LEU A 16 2.73 1.94 2.92
CA LEU A 16 2.98 1.37 1.59
C LEU A 16 3.12 -0.14 1.61
N LEU A 17 3.72 -0.73 2.65
CA LEU A 17 3.77 -2.18 2.81
C LEU A 17 2.36 -2.78 2.98
N ARG A 18 1.48 -2.14 3.75
CA ARG A 18 0.07 -2.57 3.83
C ARG A 18 -0.63 -2.47 2.47
N TYR A 19 -0.39 -1.38 1.73
CA TYR A 19 -0.94 -1.19 0.39
C TYR A 19 -0.46 -2.29 -0.57
N LYS A 20 0.82 -2.67 -0.47
CA LYS A 20 1.41 -3.78 -1.26
C LYS A 20 0.67 -5.09 -1.01
N LEU A 21 0.49 -5.47 0.26
CA LEU A 21 -0.19 -6.71 0.64
C LEU A 21 -1.64 -6.75 0.12
N ILE A 22 -2.36 -5.63 0.24
CA ILE A 22 -3.75 -5.53 -0.25
C ILE A 22 -3.80 -5.62 -1.77
N LYS A 23 -2.85 -4.98 -2.48
CA LYS A 23 -2.78 -5.02 -3.95
C LYS A 23 -2.43 -6.41 -4.47
N GLU A 24 -1.54 -7.13 -3.80
CA GLU A 24 -1.20 -8.52 -4.12
C GLU A 24 -2.41 -9.45 -3.91
N LEU A 25 -3.13 -9.29 -2.79
CA LEU A 25 -4.36 -10.04 -2.54
C LEU A 25 -5.43 -9.75 -3.59
N TYR A 26 -5.60 -8.48 -3.97
CA TYR A 26 -6.48 -8.09 -5.06
C TYR A 26 -6.10 -8.79 -6.38
N GLN A 27 -4.83 -8.73 -6.76
CA GLN A 27 -4.32 -9.35 -8.00
C GLN A 27 -4.48 -10.86 -8.01
N LYS A 28 -4.34 -11.52 -6.86
CA LYS A 28 -4.56 -12.97 -6.73
C LYS A 28 -5.98 -13.40 -7.10
N HIS A 29 -6.97 -12.53 -6.85
CA HIS A 29 -8.39 -12.85 -7.05
C HIS A 29 -9.03 -12.11 -8.23
N LYS A 30 -8.40 -11.07 -8.77
CA LYS A 30 -8.90 -10.32 -9.92
C LYS A 30 -8.59 -11.10 -11.20
N THR A 31 -9.62 -11.67 -11.81
CA THR A 31 -9.64 -12.12 -13.21
C THR A 31 -10.39 -11.11 -14.06
N GLU A 32 -10.35 -11.23 -15.39
CA GLU A 32 -11.05 -10.31 -16.32
C GLU A 32 -12.55 -10.21 -15.99
N ASP A 33 -13.20 -11.35 -15.74
CA ASP A 33 -14.64 -11.45 -15.51
C ASP A 33 -15.12 -10.97 -14.13
N ILE A 34 -14.23 -10.86 -13.14
CA ILE A 34 -14.64 -10.53 -11.76
C ILE A 34 -14.57 -9.00 -11.55
N PRO A 35 -15.68 -8.34 -11.20
CA PRO A 35 -15.66 -6.91 -10.88
C PRO A 35 -14.86 -6.61 -9.60
N THR A 36 -14.19 -5.47 -9.57
CA THR A 36 -13.44 -4.98 -8.39
C THR A 36 -14.28 -4.96 -7.12
N THR A 37 -15.57 -4.63 -7.22
CA THR A 37 -16.51 -4.62 -6.08
C THR A 37 -16.73 -6.00 -5.49
N VAL A 38 -16.72 -7.05 -6.31
CA VAL A 38 -16.84 -8.44 -5.87
C VAL A 38 -15.55 -8.87 -5.17
N VAL A 39 -14.40 -8.54 -5.75
CA VAL A 39 -13.10 -8.83 -5.14
C VAL A 39 -12.99 -8.16 -3.76
N TRP A 40 -13.37 -6.89 -3.69
CA TRP A 40 -13.40 -6.13 -2.44
C TRP A 40 -14.26 -6.80 -1.38
N ARG A 41 -15.54 -7.09 -1.71
CA ARG A 41 -16.50 -7.64 -0.75
C ARG A 41 -16.14 -9.04 -0.28
N LYS A 42 -15.67 -9.92 -1.17
CA LYS A 42 -15.45 -11.34 -0.87
C LYS A 42 -14.07 -11.66 -0.30
N TYR A 43 -13.02 -10.95 -0.72
CA TYR A 43 -11.64 -11.32 -0.40
C TYR A 43 -10.89 -10.25 0.40
N ILE A 44 -11.11 -8.97 0.11
CA ILE A 44 -10.33 -7.90 0.75
C ILE A 44 -10.96 -7.46 2.06
N TYR A 45 -12.23 -7.02 2.05
CA TYR A 45 -12.92 -6.47 3.22
C TYR A 45 -12.92 -7.39 4.46
N PRO A 46 -13.08 -8.72 4.32
CA PRO A 46 -13.03 -9.63 5.47
C PRO A 46 -11.67 -9.67 6.18
N ILE A 47 -10.58 -9.33 5.48
CA ILE A 47 -9.20 -9.38 6.00
C ILE A 47 -8.70 -7.97 6.34
N TYR A 48 -8.99 -7.01 5.46
CA TYR A 48 -8.60 -5.61 5.54
C TYR A 48 -9.87 -4.75 5.49
N PRO A 49 -10.36 -4.27 6.64
CA PRO A 49 -11.59 -3.48 6.71
C PRO A 49 -11.39 -2.06 6.18
N ILE A 50 -11.28 -1.96 4.85
CA ILE A 50 -11.09 -0.71 4.11
C ILE A 50 -12.32 -0.38 3.27
N SER A 51 -12.54 0.89 2.99
CA SER A 51 -13.57 1.31 2.06
C SER A 51 -13.19 0.93 0.61
N ARG A 52 -14.20 0.95 -0.28
CA ARG A 52 -13.96 0.81 -1.72
C ARG A 52 -13.09 1.94 -2.28
N THR A 53 -13.24 3.16 -1.77
CA THR A 53 -12.43 4.32 -2.20
C THR A 53 -10.96 4.10 -1.86
N THR A 54 -10.66 3.63 -0.65
CA THR A 54 -9.29 3.28 -0.25
C THR A 54 -8.72 2.15 -1.09
N LEU A 55 -9.53 1.16 -1.51
CA LEU A 55 -9.05 0.15 -2.44
C LEU A 55 -8.63 0.78 -3.78
N TYR A 56 -9.44 1.66 -4.37
CA TYR A 56 -9.05 2.34 -5.60
C TYR A 56 -7.79 3.18 -5.44
N GLU A 57 -7.65 3.91 -4.33
CA GLU A 57 -6.42 4.63 -4.00
C GLU A 57 -5.20 3.69 -3.99
N ILE A 58 -5.32 2.53 -3.32
CA ILE A 58 -4.25 1.51 -3.27
C ILE A 58 -3.89 1.02 -4.68
N LEU A 59 -4.89 0.74 -5.52
CA LEU A 59 -4.66 0.26 -6.89
C LEU A 59 -3.92 1.28 -7.74
N CYS A 60 -4.28 2.57 -7.61
CA CYS A 60 -3.66 3.68 -8.33
C CYS A 60 -2.31 4.14 -7.74
N THR A 61 -1.99 3.76 -6.49
CA THR A 61 -0.73 4.16 -5.86
C THR A 61 0.46 3.45 -6.51
N PRO A 62 1.52 4.17 -6.93
CA PRO A 62 2.76 3.58 -7.47
C PRO A 62 3.68 3.05 -6.35
N ILE A 63 3.19 2.05 -5.61
CA ILE A 63 3.78 1.55 -4.36
C ILE A 63 5.28 1.21 -4.48
N THR A 64 5.69 0.52 -5.54
CA THR A 64 7.09 0.11 -5.75
C THR A 64 8.03 1.31 -5.91
N ILE A 65 7.58 2.36 -6.59
CA ILE A 65 8.37 3.58 -6.80
C ILE A 65 8.49 4.35 -5.49
N GLU A 66 7.39 4.48 -4.74
CA GLU A 66 7.39 5.20 -3.46
C GLU A 66 8.23 4.51 -2.40
N LEU A 67 8.21 3.17 -2.34
CA LEU A 67 9.07 2.41 -1.43
C LEU A 67 10.55 2.64 -1.70
N LYS A 68 10.98 2.61 -2.97
CA LYS A 68 12.36 2.91 -3.36
C LYS A 68 12.79 4.30 -2.92
N LYS A 69 11.95 5.31 -3.14
CA LYS A 69 12.22 6.69 -2.69
C LYS A 69 12.40 6.77 -1.18
N ILE A 70 11.58 6.09 -0.39
CA ILE A 70 11.71 6.07 1.07
C ILE A 70 13.00 5.37 1.49
N GLU A 71 13.39 4.29 0.83
CA GLU A 71 14.65 3.59 1.10
C GLU A 71 15.86 4.48 0.82
N GLU A 72 15.89 5.17 -0.33
CA GLU A 72 16.94 6.13 -0.67
C GLU A 72 17.03 7.28 0.35
N LEU A 73 15.89 7.85 0.75
CA LEU A 73 15.84 8.91 1.76
C LEU A 73 16.30 8.43 3.13
N SER A 74 15.96 7.18 3.50
CA SER A 74 16.38 6.58 4.77
C SER A 74 17.88 6.30 4.79
N GLN A 75 18.46 5.85 3.67
CA GLN A 75 19.91 5.62 3.53
C GLN A 75 20.69 6.94 3.62
N ARG A 76 20.24 7.99 2.92
CA ARG A 76 20.84 9.33 2.99
C ARG A 76 20.78 9.95 4.39
N ALA A 77 19.78 9.62 5.19
CA ALA A 77 19.66 10.13 6.56
C ALA A 77 20.54 9.38 7.57
N ALA A 78 21.03 8.19 7.20
CA ALA A 78 21.92 7.35 8.03
C ALA A 78 23.41 7.51 7.69
N SER A 79 23.71 8.16 6.57
CA SER A 79 25.06 8.50 6.08
C SER A 79 25.46 9.88 6.60
#